data_AF-A0A4Z0JKD0-F1
#
_entry.id   AF-A0A4Z0JKD0-F1
#
_cell.length_a   1.000
_cell.length_b   1.000
_cell.length_c   1.000
_cell.angle_alpha   90.00
_cell.angle_beta   90.00
_cell.angle_gamma   90.00
#
_symmetry.space_group_name_H-M   'P 1'
#
loop_
_entity.id
_entity.type
_entity.pdbx_description
1 polymer ?
#
loop_
_entity_poly.entity_id
_entity_poly.type
_entity_poly.pdbx_seq_one_letter_code
_entity_poly.pdbx_strand_id
1 'polypeptide(L)' 'MNWKKTSIIVTLNNENYANGKKARTFNNIVEDPTEAQIKLFTDALLLLSNGDTLGDTEVVKHDTLD' A
#
# COMPACT_ATOMS: atom_id res chain seq x y z
N MET A 1 -15.04 -17.96 7.93
CA MET A 1 -14.20 -16.92 7.29
C MET A 1 -12.79 -17.16 7.79
N ASN A 2 -11.85 -17.57 6.92
CA ASN A 2 -10.47 -17.95 7.28
C ASN A 2 -9.45 -16.84 6.88
N TRP A 3 -9.88 -15.59 7.00
CA TRP A 3 -9.04 -14.44 6.70
C TRP A 3 -8.15 -14.11 7.90
N LYS A 4 -6.85 -13.95 7.66
CA LYS A 4 -5.89 -13.56 8.70
C LYS A 4 -5.54 -12.08 8.64
N LYS A 5 -5.18 -11.59 7.45
CA LYS A 5 -4.92 -10.17 7.20
C LYS A 5 -4.85 -9.88 5.70
N THR A 6 -5.13 -8.64 5.34
CA THR A 6 -4.79 -8.06 4.04
C THR A 6 -3.78 -6.95 4.25
N SER A 7 -2.76 -6.92 3.40
CA SER A 7 -1.70 -5.91 3.42
C SER A 7 -1.66 -5.18 2.09
N ILE A 8 -1.36 -3.87 2.14
CA ILE A 8 -1.13 -3.06 0.95
C ILE A 8 0.34 -2.64 0.96
N ILE A 9 1.06 -2.95 -0.11
CA ILE A 9 2.42 -2.50 -0.33
C ILE A 9 2.36 -1.33 -1.31
N VAL A 10 2.78 -0.15 -0.87
CA VAL A 10 2.82 1.06 -1.68
C VAL A 10 4.26 1.40 -1.99
N THR A 11 4.60 1.49 -3.26
CA THR A 11 5.93 1.93 -3.72
C THR A 11 5.85 3.40 -4.10
N LEU A 12 6.67 4.21 -3.42
CA LEU A 12 6.79 5.65 -3.63
C LEU A 12 8.14 5.95 -4.27
N ASN A 13 8.16 6.85 -5.26
CA ASN A 13 9.38 7.30 -5.92
C ASN A 13 9.71 8.73 -5.47
N ASN A 14 10.97 8.96 -5.11
CA ASN A 14 11.53 10.26 -4.74
C ASN A 14 13.05 10.21 -4.80
N GLU A 15 13.69 11.26 -5.32
CA GLU A 15 15.15 11.39 -5.41
C GLU A 15 15.83 11.37 -4.03
N ASN A 16 15.10 11.74 -2.97
CA ASN A 16 15.59 11.71 -1.60
C ASN A 16 15.73 10.29 -1.02
N TYR A 17 15.20 9.26 -1.69
CA TYR A 17 15.40 7.86 -1.30
C TYR A 17 16.70 7.32 -1.88
N ALA A 18 17.44 6.50 -1.11
CA ALA A 18 18.77 5.99 -1.49
C ALA A 18 18.82 5.29 -2.87
N ASN A 19 17.70 4.71 -3.30
CA ASN A 19 17.55 4.04 -4.61
C ASN A 19 16.48 4.72 -5.50
N GLY A 20 16.13 5.97 -5.23
CA GLY A 20 15.06 6.70 -5.93
C GLY A 20 13.64 6.23 -5.61
N LYS A 21 13.49 5.16 -4.81
CA LYS A 21 12.21 4.57 -4.42
C LYS A 21 12.21 4.02 -3.00
N LYS A 22 11.03 3.93 -2.42
CA LYS A 22 10.77 3.34 -1.10
C LYS A 22 9.45 2.58 -1.11
N ALA A 23 9.49 1.31 -0.75
CA ALA A 23 8.28 0.51 -0.49
C ALA A 23 7.86 0.65 0.97
N ARG A 24 6.56 0.81 1.21
CA ARG A 24 5.94 0.82 2.55
C ARG A 24 4.82 -0.21 2.59
N THR A 25 4.83 -1.06 3.61
CA THR A 25 3.79 -2.07 3.83
C THR A 25 2.85 -1.59 4.93
N PHE A 26 1.56 -1.59 4.62
CA PHE A 26 0.49 -1.30 5.56
C PHE A 26 -0.32 -2.59 5.77
N ASN A 27 -0.49 -3.01 7.03
CA ASN A 27 -1.20 -4.24 7.37
C ASN A 27 -2.60 -3.91 7.90
N ASN A 28 -3.50 -4.91 7.89
CA ASN A 28 -4.81 -4.87 8.54
C ASN A 28 -5.74 -3.75 8.02
N ILE A 29 -5.71 -3.50 6.71
CA ILE A 29 -6.50 -2.41 6.10
C ILE A 29 -7.99 -2.76 6.13
N VAL A 30 -8.39 -3.75 5.33
CA VAL A 30 -9.73 -4.39 5.25
C VAL A 30 -9.56 -5.73 4.53
N GLU A 31 -10.48 -6.69 4.69
CA GLU A 31 -10.40 -8.01 4.03
C GLU A 31 -10.33 -7.89 2.50
N ASP A 32 -11.30 -7.21 1.91
CA ASP A 32 -11.42 -6.99 0.47
C ASP A 32 -11.44 -5.49 0.14
N PRO A 33 -10.27 -4.84 -0.01
CA PRO A 33 -10.23 -3.43 -0.36
C PRO A 33 -10.69 -3.22 -1.81
N THR A 34 -11.64 -2.31 -2.00
CA THR A 34 -12.04 -1.88 -3.35
C THR A 34 -10.96 -1.00 -3.97
N GLU A 35 -10.92 -0.94 -5.30
CA GLU A 35 -10.00 -0.04 -6.03
C GLU A 35 -10.17 1.43 -5.60
N ALA A 36 -11.41 1.87 -5.35
CA ALA A 36 -11.68 3.24 -4.89
C ALA A 36 -11.07 3.53 -3.51
N GLN A 37 -11.11 2.56 -2.59
CA GLN A 37 -10.48 2.69 -1.27
C GLN A 37 -8.96 2.69 -1.37
N ILE A 38 -8.39 1.85 -2.22
CA ILE A 38 -6.93 1.81 -2.47
C ILE A 38 -6.48 3.15 -3.04
N LYS A 39 -7.21 3.67 -4.04
CA LYS A 39 -6.91 4.97 -4.65
C LYS A 39 -7.00 6.11 -3.64
N LEU A 40 -8.08 6.17 -2.86
CA LEU A 40 -8.24 7.20 -1.83
C LEU A 40 -7.10 7.14 -0.80
N PHE A 41 -6.71 5.93 -0.39
CA PHE A 41 -5.59 5.71 0.52
C PHE A 41 -4.27 6.20 -0.07
N THR A 42 -3.93 5.84 -1.31
CA THR A 42 -2.70 6.26 -1.96
C THR A 42 -2.67 7.77 -2.24
N ASP A 43 -3.81 8.37 -2.63
CA ASP A 43 -3.92 9.81 -2.84
C ASP A 43 -3.67 10.58 -1.54
N ALA A 44 -4.23 10.11 -0.42
CA ALA A 44 -3.98 10.69 0.90
C ALA A 44 -2.51 10.55 1.33
N LEU A 45 -1.89 9.39 1.06
CA LEU A 45 -0.46 9.20 1.32
C LEU A 45 0.42 10.16 0.52
N LEU A 46 0.08 10.40 -0.75
CA LEU A 46 0.80 11.33 -1.61
C LEU A 46 0.63 12.78 -1.13
N LEU A 47 -0.57 13.18 -0.69
CA LEU A 47 -0.82 14.51 -0.15
C LEU A 47 0.06 14.83 1.07
N LEU A 48 0.33 13.82 1.90
CA LEU A 48 1.18 13.92 3.08
C LEU A 48 2.68 13.75 2.76
N SER A 49 3.01 13.41 1.52
CA SER A 49 4.37 13.17 1.09
C SER A 49 5.08 14.47 0.68
N ASN A 50 6.40 14.50 0.81
CA ASN A 50 7.20 15.64 0.37
C ASN A 50 7.73 15.40 -1.05
N GLY A 51 6.85 15.55 -2.04
CA GLY A 51 7.19 15.38 -3.46
C GLY A 51 7.35 13.93 -3.90
N ASP A 52 6.80 12.96 -3.16
CA ASP A 52 6.78 11.57 -3.61
C ASP A 52 5.79 11.43 -4.78
N THR A 53 6.07 10.47 -5.66
CA THR A 53 5.13 10.02 -6.70
C THR A 53 4.78 8.56 -6.50
N LEU A 54 3.55 8.17 -6.82
CA LEU A 54 3.14 6.78 -6.73
C LEU A 54 3.79 5.98 -7.87
N GLY A 55 4.53 4.95 -7.51
CA GLY A 55 5.13 4.01 -8.46
C GLY A 55 4.25 2.79 -8.68
N ASP A 56 3.89 2.11 -7.60
CA ASP A 56 3.15 0.85 -7.66
C ASP A 56 2.33 0.61 -6.38
N THR A 57 1.29 -0.21 -6.48
CA THR A 57 0.47 -0.65 -5.35
C THR A 57 0.10 -2.11 -5.48
N GLU A 58 0.48 -2.93 -4.49
CA GLU A 58 0.19 -4.36 -4.44
C GLU A 58 -0.71 -4.68 -3.24
N VAL A 59 -1.73 -5.50 -3.45
CA VAL A 59 -2.61 -6.00 -2.38
C VAL A 59 -2.31 -7.47 -2.15
N VAL A 60 -1.88 -7.81 -0.93
CA VAL A 60 -1.53 -9.17 -0.53
C VAL A 60 -2.52 -9.67 0.53
N LYS A 61 -3.24 -10.75 0.21
CA LYS A 61 -4.12 -11.44 1.14
C LYS A 61 -3.38 -12.60 1.81
N HIS A 62 -3.54 -12.72 3.11
CA HIS A 62 -3.04 -13.85 3.88
C HIS A 62 -4.23 -14.60 4.48
N ASP A 63 -4.38 -15.84 4.04
CA ASP A 63 -5.39 -16.77 4.50
C ASP A 63 -4.76 -17.79 5.47
N THR A 64 -5.55 -18.33 6.40
CA THR A 64 -5.13 -19.51 7.17
C THR A 64 -5.28 -20.76 6.31
N LEU A 65 -4.19 -21.51 6.16
CA LEU A 65 -4.22 -22.91 5.75
C LEU A 65 -4.62 -23.70 7.00
N ASP A 66 -5.88 -24.17 7.05
CA ASP A 66 -6.36 -25.09 8.10
C ASP A 66 -5.64 -26.44 8.02
#